data_AF-A0A397SX24-F1
#
_entry.id   AF-A0A397SX24-F1
#
_cell.length_a   1.000
_cell.length_b   1.000
_cell.length_c   1.000
_cell.angle_alpha   90.00
_cell.angle_beta   90.00
_cell.angle_gamma   90.00
#
_symmetry.space_group_name_H-M   'P 1'
#
loop_
_entity.id
_entity.type
_entity.pdbx_description
1 polymer ?
#
loop_
_entity_poly.entity_id
_entity_poly.type
_entity_poly.pdbx_seq_one_letter_code
_entity_poly.pdbx_strand_id
1 'polypeptide(L)'
;MTGKQEVLVFGEIRHAKRSFEELKERYEFKEFNSTKNDFLLEATTKYENVVAILLAHGADQIIDKFDTETLDALSPAVNVILVIGNASELVDVKAATENGVFVADTSTNSQLTEEEIEQTILENLDFALITGVPKNPVNEIEKVSEAAANKTTDIVASTSELNELDYSDIQITI
;
A
#
# COMPACT_ATOMS: atom_id res chain seq x y z
N MET A 1 13.06 -13.71 -5.59
CA MET A 1 12.10 -13.95 -6.68
C MET A 1 11.71 -12.59 -7.22
N THR A 2 12.14 -12.21 -8.42
CA THR A 2 11.90 -10.86 -8.97
C THR A 2 10.68 -10.90 -9.89
N GLY A 3 9.49 -10.95 -9.28
CA GLY A 3 8.23 -10.66 -9.97
C GLY A 3 8.08 -9.16 -10.22
N LYS A 4 7.19 -8.76 -11.14
CA LYS A 4 6.83 -7.35 -11.31
C LYS A 4 6.20 -6.86 -10.01
N GLN A 5 6.49 -5.62 -9.63
CA GLN A 5 5.82 -4.98 -8.49
C GLN A 5 4.32 -4.96 -8.76
N GLU A 6 3.54 -5.38 -7.77
CA GLU A 6 2.08 -5.38 -7.86
C GLU A 6 1.51 -4.10 -7.27
N VAL A 7 0.55 -3.50 -7.97
CA VAL A 7 -0.17 -2.29 -7.58
C VAL A 7 -1.65 -2.64 -7.47
N LEU A 8 -2.25 -2.33 -6.33
CA LEU A 8 -3.68 -2.52 -6.13
C LEU A 8 -4.43 -1.22 -6.42
N VAL A 9 -5.40 -1.26 -7.32
CA VAL A 9 -6.21 -0.11 -7.72
C VAL A 9 -7.63 -0.30 -7.19
N PHE A 10 -8.14 0.70 -6.49
CA PHE A 10 -9.53 0.80 -6.08
C PHE A 10 -10.24 1.80 -6.98
N GLY A 11 -11.32 1.39 -7.63
CA GLY A 11 -12.03 2.23 -8.59
C GLY A 11 -11.41 2.16 -10.00
N GLU A 12 -11.68 3.19 -10.81
CA GLU A 12 -11.29 3.20 -12.23
C GLU A 12 -10.61 4.52 -12.63
N ILE A 13 -9.56 4.42 -13.46
CA ILE A 13 -8.92 5.55 -14.15
C ILE A 13 -9.69 5.84 -15.45
N ARG A 14 -10.28 7.03 -15.55
CA ARG A 14 -11.23 7.37 -16.63
C ARG A 14 -10.57 8.07 -17.81
N HIS A 15 -9.63 8.97 -17.55
CA HIS A 15 -9.05 9.89 -18.53
C HIS A 15 -7.62 9.51 -18.92
N ALA A 16 -6.74 9.26 -17.96
CA ALA A 16 -5.31 8.95 -18.16
C ALA A 16 -5.04 7.48 -18.56
N LYS A 17 -5.89 6.92 -19.43
CA LYS A 17 -5.79 5.51 -19.89
C LYS A 17 -4.44 5.20 -20.54
N ARG A 18 -3.93 6.13 -21.34
CA ARG A 18 -2.63 5.96 -22.03
C ARG A 18 -1.49 5.78 -21.03
N SER A 19 -1.36 6.69 -20.07
CA SER A 19 -0.32 6.60 -19.03
C SER A 19 -0.48 5.34 -18.18
N PHE A 20 -1.73 4.95 -17.90
CA PHE A 20 -2.04 3.72 -17.17
C PHE A 20 -1.64 2.46 -17.94
N GLU A 21 -1.87 2.41 -19.25
CA GLU A 21 -1.45 1.29 -20.11
C GLU A 21 0.08 1.15 -20.14
N GLU A 22 0.81 2.26 -20.25
CA GLU A 22 2.28 2.25 -20.22
C GLU A 22 2.84 1.75 -18.88
N LEU A 23 2.12 1.98 -17.79
CA LEU A 23 2.47 1.43 -16.48
C LEU A 23 2.12 -0.05 -16.38
N LYS A 24 0.99 -0.50 -16.93
CA LYS A 24 0.59 -1.91 -16.99
C LYS A 24 1.60 -2.78 -17.74
N GLU A 25 2.40 -2.21 -18.65
CA GLU A 25 3.51 -2.94 -19.28
C GLU A 25 4.65 -3.24 -18.29
N ARG A 26 4.91 -2.31 -17.35
CA ARG A 26 6.02 -2.37 -16.39
C ARG A 26 5.67 -3.05 -15.07
N TYR A 27 4.45 -2.83 -14.58
CA TYR A 27 3.97 -3.28 -13.27
C TYR A 27 2.69 -4.10 -13.41
N GLU A 28 2.37 -4.90 -12.39
CA GLU A 28 1.15 -5.69 -12.38
C GLU A 28 0.06 -4.94 -11.62
N PHE A 29 -1.05 -4.61 -12.30
CA PHE A 29 -2.17 -3.89 -11.70
C PHE A 29 -3.30 -4.85 -11.36
N LYS A 30 -3.66 -4.91 -10.08
CA LYS A 30 -4.81 -5.66 -9.57
C LYS A 30 -5.94 -4.68 -9.28
N GLU A 31 -7.11 -4.89 -9.86
CA GLU A 31 -8.26 -4.02 -9.67
C GLU A 31 -9.18 -4.63 -8.60
N PHE A 32 -9.47 -3.88 -7.54
CA PHE A 32 -10.36 -4.31 -6.46
C PHE A 32 -11.75 -3.71 -6.63
N ASN A 33 -12.76 -4.58 -6.72
CA ASN A 33 -14.15 -4.20 -6.98
C ASN A 33 -15.14 -4.84 -5.98
N SER A 34 -14.64 -5.37 -4.86
CA SER A 34 -15.44 -6.03 -3.82
C SER A 34 -15.72 -5.08 -2.64
N THR A 35 -16.03 -5.62 -1.45
CA THR A 35 -16.31 -4.82 -0.24
C THR A 35 -15.11 -4.80 0.71
N LYS A 36 -15.05 -3.83 1.62
CA LYS A 36 -14.03 -3.76 2.69
C LYS A 36 -13.84 -5.09 3.45
N ASN A 37 -14.91 -5.83 3.76
CA ASN A 37 -14.78 -7.13 4.43
C ASN A 37 -14.08 -8.19 3.57
N ASP A 38 -14.35 -8.20 2.27
CA ASP A 38 -13.66 -9.06 1.32
C ASP A 38 -12.19 -8.66 1.21
N PHE A 39 -11.91 -7.36 1.25
CA PHE A 39 -10.54 -6.85 1.30
C PHE A 39 -9.81 -7.36 2.54
N LEU A 40 -10.37 -7.23 3.75
CA LEU A 40 -9.73 -7.70 4.98
C LEU A 40 -9.44 -9.22 4.97
N LEU A 41 -10.28 -10.01 4.31
CA LEU A 41 -10.08 -11.45 4.16
C LEU A 41 -8.99 -11.80 3.13
N GLU A 42 -8.92 -11.04 2.03
CA GLU A 42 -7.97 -11.28 0.93
C GLU A 42 -6.63 -10.53 1.10
N ALA A 43 -6.58 -9.45 1.91
CA ALA A 43 -5.45 -8.53 2.10
C ALA A 43 -4.14 -9.24 2.42
N THR A 44 -4.20 -10.20 3.34
CA THR A 44 -3.03 -10.92 3.84
C THR A 44 -2.52 -12.01 2.91
N THR A 45 -3.35 -12.53 1.99
CA THR A 45 -3.00 -13.71 1.17
C THR A 45 -2.87 -13.37 -0.32
N LYS A 46 -3.81 -12.63 -0.87
CA LYS A 46 -3.90 -12.32 -2.32
C LYS A 46 -3.08 -11.11 -2.71
N TYR A 47 -2.85 -10.21 -1.76
CA TYR A 47 -2.14 -8.95 -1.94
C TYR A 47 -0.81 -8.91 -1.17
N GLU A 48 -0.25 -10.08 -0.83
CA GLU A 48 1.03 -10.21 -0.13
C GLU A 48 2.17 -9.49 -0.86
N ASN A 49 2.17 -9.50 -2.20
CA ASN A 49 3.21 -8.89 -3.03
C ASN A 49 2.85 -7.48 -3.54
N VAL A 50 1.74 -6.91 -3.07
CA VAL A 50 1.34 -5.54 -3.40
C VAL A 50 2.25 -4.57 -2.67
N VAL A 51 2.89 -3.69 -3.44
CA VAL A 51 3.81 -2.68 -2.91
C VAL A 51 3.19 -1.29 -2.84
N ALA A 52 2.18 -1.03 -3.68
CA ALA A 52 1.52 0.25 -3.78
C ALA A 52 0.00 0.09 -3.93
N ILE A 53 -0.74 1.01 -3.32
CA ILE A 53 -2.19 1.10 -3.45
C ILE A 53 -2.55 2.42 -4.11
N LEU A 54 -3.45 2.39 -5.08
CA LEU A 54 -3.98 3.56 -5.78
C LEU A 54 -5.49 3.62 -5.55
N LEU A 55 -5.96 4.67 -4.87
CA LEU A 55 -7.38 4.97 -4.71
C LEU A 55 -7.79 5.94 -5.82
N ALA A 56 -8.44 5.39 -6.86
CA ALA A 56 -8.95 6.14 -8.00
C ALA A 56 -10.40 6.58 -7.79
N HIS A 57 -11.04 7.09 -8.85
CA HIS A 57 -12.43 7.54 -8.80
C HIS A 57 -13.38 6.40 -8.39
N GLY A 58 -14.20 6.65 -7.37
CA GLY A 58 -15.16 5.69 -6.82
C GLY A 58 -14.59 4.74 -5.76
N ALA A 59 -13.33 4.91 -5.35
CA ALA A 59 -12.74 4.13 -4.25
C ALA A 59 -13.52 4.30 -2.93
N ASP A 60 -14.09 5.47 -2.67
CA ASP A 60 -14.91 5.74 -1.48
C ASP A 60 -16.10 4.77 -1.38
N GLN A 61 -16.73 4.43 -2.50
CA GLN A 61 -17.89 3.51 -2.49
C GLN A 61 -17.51 2.05 -2.24
N ILE A 62 -16.22 1.71 -2.35
CA ILE A 62 -15.72 0.33 -2.27
C ILE A 62 -15.22 0.03 -0.85
N ILE A 63 -14.41 0.95 -0.31
CA ILE A 63 -13.72 0.75 0.97
C ILE A 63 -14.17 1.73 2.07
N ASP A 64 -14.97 2.75 1.72
CA ASP A 64 -15.44 3.85 2.58
C ASP A 64 -14.28 4.67 3.16
N LYS A 65 -13.59 4.09 4.14
CA LYS A 65 -12.39 4.66 4.75
C LYS A 65 -11.38 3.57 5.10
N PHE A 66 -10.12 3.85 4.80
CA PHE A 66 -8.96 3.11 5.31
C PHE A 66 -8.71 3.49 6.78
N ASP A 67 -9.46 2.83 7.66
CA ASP A 67 -9.22 2.88 9.10
C ASP A 67 -8.01 2.03 9.49
N THR A 68 -7.55 2.22 10.73
CA THR A 68 -6.44 1.48 11.33
C THR A 68 -6.52 -0.03 11.13
N GLU A 69 -7.70 -0.66 11.27
CA GLU A 69 -7.88 -2.11 11.05
C GLU A 69 -7.56 -2.53 9.60
N THR A 70 -7.94 -1.69 8.63
CA THR A 70 -7.68 -1.94 7.21
C THR A 70 -6.20 -1.81 6.89
N LEU A 71 -5.56 -0.82 7.52
CA LEU A 71 -4.13 -0.54 7.39
C LEU A 71 -3.27 -1.61 8.07
N ASP A 72 -3.73 -2.15 9.20
CA ASP A 72 -3.06 -3.23 9.93
C ASP A 72 -3.15 -4.57 9.18
N ALA A 73 -4.27 -4.81 8.50
CA ALA A 73 -4.45 -5.97 7.62
C ALA A 73 -3.63 -5.91 6.32
N LEU A 74 -3.00 -4.77 6.00
CA LEU A 74 -2.16 -4.65 4.81
C LEU A 74 -0.93 -5.55 4.90
N SER A 75 -0.54 -6.10 3.74
CA SER A 75 0.73 -6.79 3.62
C SER A 75 1.88 -5.88 4.05
N PRO A 76 2.90 -6.38 4.76
CA PRO A 76 4.11 -5.62 5.07
C PRO A 76 4.88 -5.17 3.81
N ALA A 77 4.56 -5.70 2.63
CA ALA A 77 5.11 -5.24 1.36
C ALA A 77 4.55 -3.86 0.93
N VAL A 78 3.37 -3.48 1.42
CA VAL A 78 2.74 -2.19 1.06
C VAL A 78 3.53 -1.07 1.70
N ASN A 79 4.10 -0.21 0.84
CA ASN A 79 4.93 0.90 1.28
C ASN A 79 4.27 2.25 0.97
N VAL A 80 3.36 2.33 0.00
CA VAL A 80 2.74 3.60 -0.41
C VAL A 80 1.25 3.45 -0.75
N ILE A 81 0.46 4.44 -0.36
CA ILE A 81 -0.94 4.65 -0.71
C ILE A 81 -1.06 6.00 -1.41
N LEU A 82 -1.59 5.97 -2.63
CA LEU A 82 -1.81 7.13 -3.48
C LEU A 82 -3.32 7.36 -3.62
N VAL A 83 -3.77 8.59 -3.42
CA VAL A 83 -5.20 8.93 -3.40
C VAL A 83 -5.51 10.01 -4.41
N ILE A 84 -6.49 9.75 -5.28
CA ILE A 84 -7.09 10.78 -6.12
C ILE A 84 -8.10 11.56 -5.29
N GLY A 85 -7.84 12.85 -5.09
CA GLY A 85 -8.60 13.72 -4.20
C GLY A 85 -7.98 13.81 -2.81
N ASN A 86 -8.82 13.81 -1.76
CA ASN A 86 -8.41 14.08 -0.38
C ASN A 86 -8.09 12.81 0.41
N ALA A 87 -6.81 12.55 0.62
CA ALA A 87 -6.38 11.40 1.43
C ALA A 87 -6.86 11.49 2.88
N SER A 88 -6.99 12.68 3.47
CA SER A 88 -7.41 12.78 4.87
C SER A 88 -8.87 12.36 5.09
N GLU A 89 -9.69 12.36 4.04
CA GLU A 89 -11.07 11.88 4.11
C GLU A 89 -11.15 10.36 3.93
N LEU A 90 -10.30 9.80 3.07
CA LEU A 90 -10.34 8.38 2.69
C LEU A 90 -9.38 7.49 3.48
N VAL A 91 -8.33 8.04 4.09
CA VAL A 91 -7.27 7.30 4.77
C VAL A 91 -6.94 7.97 6.10
N ASP A 92 -6.81 7.16 7.15
CA ASP A 92 -6.23 7.64 8.40
C ASP A 92 -4.70 7.81 8.25
N VAL A 93 -4.27 9.01 7.90
CA VAL A 93 -2.86 9.37 7.66
C VAL A 93 -1.98 9.05 8.87
N LYS A 94 -2.52 9.18 10.09
CA LYS A 94 -1.79 8.90 11.33
C LYS A 94 -1.55 7.38 11.44
N ALA A 95 -2.60 6.58 11.30
CA ALA A 95 -2.49 5.13 11.35
C ALA A 95 -1.60 4.57 10.22
N ALA A 96 -1.65 5.17 9.03
CA ALA A 96 -0.80 4.79 7.90
C ALA A 96 0.68 5.08 8.22
N THR A 97 0.96 6.23 8.83
CA THR A 97 2.31 6.59 9.29
C THR A 97 2.83 5.63 10.36
N GLU A 98 1.99 5.29 11.34
CA GLU A 98 2.33 4.29 12.38
C GLU A 98 2.58 2.90 11.79
N ASN A 99 1.97 2.58 10.65
CA ASN A 99 2.20 1.35 9.90
C ASN A 99 3.43 1.41 8.97
N GLY A 100 4.14 2.54 8.89
CA GLY A 100 5.27 2.72 7.99
C GLY A 100 4.86 2.89 6.52
N VAL A 101 3.62 3.30 6.24
CA VAL A 101 3.09 3.46 4.88
C VAL A 101 3.04 4.94 4.51
N PHE A 102 3.64 5.29 3.37
CA PHE A 102 3.57 6.65 2.82
C PHE A 102 2.18 6.92 2.23
N VAL A 103 1.60 8.09 2.52
CA VAL A 103 0.31 8.49 1.95
C VAL A 103 0.54 9.72 1.09
N ALA A 104 0.11 9.70 -0.17
CA ALA A 104 0.19 10.85 -1.08
C ALA A 104 -1.17 11.11 -1.73
N ASP A 105 -1.49 12.38 -1.98
CA ASP A 105 -2.79 12.78 -2.51
C ASP A 105 -2.69 13.85 -3.60
N THR A 106 -3.81 14.12 -4.28
CA THR A 106 -3.91 15.16 -5.32
C THR A 106 -4.75 16.37 -4.90
N SER A 107 -5.18 16.48 -3.65
CA SER A 107 -6.00 17.60 -3.12
C SER A 107 -5.35 18.96 -3.34
N THR A 108 -4.02 18.99 -3.30
CA THR A 108 -3.21 20.20 -3.47
C THR A 108 -3.34 20.83 -4.86
N ASN A 109 -3.89 20.09 -5.83
CA ASN A 109 -4.01 20.49 -7.22
C ASN A 109 -5.45 20.86 -7.62
N SER A 110 -6.13 21.70 -6.81
CA SER A 110 -7.53 22.11 -7.06
C SER A 110 -7.77 22.87 -8.37
N GLN A 111 -6.72 23.15 -9.17
CA GLN A 111 -6.80 23.82 -10.47
C GLN A 111 -6.54 22.88 -11.67
N LEU A 112 -6.22 21.61 -11.44
CA LEU A 112 -5.95 20.64 -12.51
C LEU A 112 -7.27 20.01 -13.02
N THR A 113 -7.27 19.59 -14.28
CA THR A 113 -8.36 18.79 -14.85
C THR A 113 -8.30 17.36 -14.31
N GLU A 114 -9.39 16.60 -14.42
CA GLU A 114 -9.43 15.19 -14.00
C GLU A 114 -8.33 14.35 -14.68
N GLU A 115 -8.02 14.63 -15.95
CA GLU A 115 -6.93 13.98 -16.68
C GLU A 115 -5.55 14.29 -16.10
N GLU A 116 -5.26 15.56 -15.80
CA GLU A 116 -3.98 15.99 -15.22
C GLU A 116 -3.81 15.46 -13.79
N ILE A 117 -4.91 15.36 -13.03
CA ILE A 117 -4.93 14.74 -11.70
C ILE A 117 -4.54 13.25 -11.80
N GLU A 118 -5.19 12.53 -12.70
CA GLU A 118 -4.89 11.11 -12.94
C GLU A 118 -3.46 10.92 -13.48
N GLN A 119 -2.96 11.78 -14.36
CA GLN A 119 -1.57 11.72 -14.80
C GLN A 119 -0.59 11.97 -13.66
N THR A 120 -0.84 13.00 -12.85
CA THR A 120 0.02 13.35 -11.70
C THR A 120 0.13 12.19 -10.72
N ILE A 121 -1.00 11.52 -10.40
CA ILE A 121 -0.97 10.41 -9.46
C ILE A 121 -0.27 9.18 -10.04
N LEU A 122 -0.43 8.92 -11.35
CA LEU A 122 0.25 7.82 -12.04
C LEU A 122 1.76 8.04 -12.15
N GLU A 123 2.20 9.28 -12.41
CA GLU A 123 3.62 9.64 -12.37
C GLU A 123 4.20 9.52 -10.95
N ASN A 124 3.41 9.88 -9.93
CA ASN A 124 3.79 9.74 -8.54
C ASN A 124 3.89 8.26 -8.14
N LEU A 125 2.97 7.42 -8.63
CA LEU A 125 3.03 5.97 -8.48
C LEU A 125 4.30 5.40 -9.11
N ASP A 126 4.61 5.71 -10.37
CA ASP A 126 5.85 5.24 -11.02
C ASP A 126 7.09 5.65 -10.21
N PHE A 127 7.14 6.91 -9.77
CA PHE A 127 8.23 7.40 -8.95
C PHE A 127 8.34 6.67 -7.60
N ALA A 128 7.22 6.41 -6.93
CA ALA A 128 7.19 5.70 -5.65
C ALA A 128 7.59 4.23 -5.81
N LEU A 129 7.22 3.59 -6.92
CA LEU A 129 7.64 2.21 -7.24
C LEU A 129 9.14 2.12 -7.51
N ILE A 130 9.73 3.15 -8.12
CA ILE A 130 11.17 3.21 -8.43
C ILE A 130 11.99 3.58 -7.19
N THR A 131 11.54 4.55 -6.39
CA THR A 131 12.33 5.13 -5.29
C THR A 131 11.95 4.60 -3.91
N GLY A 132 10.79 3.96 -3.78
CA GLY A 132 10.18 3.58 -2.51
C GLY A 132 9.50 4.72 -1.76
N VAL A 133 9.50 5.96 -2.28
CA VAL A 133 8.90 7.13 -1.61
C VAL A 133 8.12 7.96 -2.63
N PRO A 134 6.87 8.38 -2.35
CA PRO A 134 6.14 9.28 -3.24
C PRO A 134 6.75 10.70 -3.26
N LYS A 135 6.53 11.46 -4.33
CA LYS A 135 7.08 12.81 -4.54
C LYS A 135 6.59 13.84 -3.50
N ASN A 136 5.36 13.71 -3.02
CA ASN A 136 4.75 14.61 -2.04
C ASN A 136 3.84 13.83 -1.07
N PRO A 137 4.41 13.13 -0.08
CA PRO A 137 3.62 12.48 0.94
C PRO A 137 2.93 13.53 1.82
N VAL A 138 1.69 13.26 2.17
CA VAL A 138 0.88 13.99 3.15
C VAL A 138 1.44 13.79 4.56
N ASN A 139 2.05 12.63 4.81
CA ASN A 139 2.68 12.30 6.07
C ASN A 139 4.17 12.69 6.13
N GLU A 140 4.65 12.92 7.36
CA GLU A 140 6.04 13.28 7.62
C GLU A 140 6.97 12.10 7.32
N ILE A 141 7.82 12.24 6.30
CA ILE A 141 8.70 11.18 5.78
C ILE A 141 9.56 10.54 6.89
N GLU A 142 10.10 11.35 7.80
CA GLU A 142 10.94 10.87 8.91
C GLU A 142 10.18 9.92 9.84
N LYS A 143 8.92 10.22 10.16
CA LYS A 143 8.08 9.38 11.03
C LYS A 143 7.71 8.06 10.35
N VAL A 144 7.40 8.10 9.07
CA VAL A 144 7.08 6.90 8.29
C VAL A 144 8.30 5.98 8.20
N SER A 145 9.47 6.56 7.92
CA SER A 145 10.73 5.81 7.80
C SER A 145 11.12 5.13 9.12
N GLU A 146 10.92 5.81 10.25
CA GLU A 146 11.16 5.25 11.58
C GLU A 146 10.16 4.12 11.92
N ALA A 147 8.88 4.31 11.60
CA ALA A 147 7.84 3.29 11.81
C ALA A 147 8.08 2.03 10.95
N ALA A 148 8.48 2.19 9.68
CA ALA A 148 8.82 1.08 8.79
C ALA A 148 10.03 0.28 9.32
N ALA A 149 11.04 0.96 9.86
CA ALA A 149 12.19 0.30 10.49
C ALA A 149 11.79 -0.48 11.75
N ASN A 150 10.91 0.07 12.59
CA ASN A 150 10.39 -0.61 13.77
C ASN A 150 9.55 -1.84 13.42
N LYS A 151 8.66 -1.74 12.43
CA LYS A 151 7.85 -2.88 11.95
C LYS A 151 8.72 -4.01 11.42
N THR A 152 9.78 -3.68 10.67
CA THR A 152 10.75 -4.69 10.22
C THR A 152 11.39 -5.41 11.41
N THR A 153 11.80 -4.68 12.45
CA THR A 153 12.46 -5.22 13.64
C THR A 153 11.53 -6.14 14.45
N ASP A 154 10.25 -5.80 14.56
CA ASP A 154 9.23 -6.60 15.27
C ASP A 154 8.91 -7.92 14.57
N ILE A 155 8.89 -7.91 13.23
CA ILE A 155 8.74 -9.13 12.42
C ILE A 155 9.97 -10.05 12.61
N VAL A 156 11.19 -9.49 12.63
CA VAL A 156 12.42 -10.28 12.86
C VAL A 156 12.46 -10.85 14.27
N ALA A 157 12.00 -10.10 15.28
CA ALA A 157 11.90 -10.58 16.66
C ALA A 157 10.90 -11.74 16.78
N SER A 158 9.70 -11.60 16.19
CA SER A 158 8.66 -12.63 16.16
C SER A 158 9.07 -13.90 15.39
N THR A 159 9.92 -13.78 14.35
CA THR A 159 10.49 -14.95 13.65
C THR A 159 11.64 -15.59 14.41
N SER A 160 12.31 -14.87 15.30
CA SER A 160 13.39 -15.41 16.14
C SER A 160 12.84 -16.29 17.27
N GLU A 161 11.65 -15.98 17.82
CA GLU A 161 11.00 -16.77 18.87
C GLU A 161 10.44 -18.12 18.38
N LEU A 162 10.21 -18.29 17.07
CA LEU A 162 9.77 -19.58 16.50
C LEU A 162 10.92 -20.57 16.25
N ASN A 163 12.17 -20.14 16.41
CA ASN A 163 13.35 -21.00 16.19
C ASN A 163 13.93 -21.60 17.49
N GLU A 164 13.33 -21.33 18.65
CA GLU A 164 13.66 -21.99 19.93
C GLU A 164 12.73 -23.16 20.25
N LEU A 165 12.41 -24.01 19.26
CA LEU A 165 12.01 -25.38 19.59
C LEU A 165 13.24 -26.10 20.12
N ASP A 166 13.36 -26.07 21.44
CA ASP A 166 14.27 -26.81 22.30
C ASP A 166 14.27 -28.30 21.91
N TYR A 167 15.27 -28.72 21.12
CA TYR A 167 15.51 -30.12 20.76
C TYR A 167 16.08 -30.96 21.92
N SER A 168 16.02 -30.45 23.16
CA SER A 168 16.66 -31.09 24.32
C SER A 168 15.88 -32.28 24.89
N ASP A 169 14.66 -32.58 24.39
CA ASP A 169 13.82 -33.69 24.89
C ASP A 169 13.89 -34.99 24.06
N ILE A 170 14.85 -35.13 23.11
CA ILE A 170 15.02 -36.40 22.39
C ILE A 170 15.92 -37.33 23.22
N GLN A 171 15.37 -37.88 24.31
CA GLN A 171 15.94 -39.05 24.99
C GLN A 171 15.64 -40.30 24.17
N ILE A 172 16.48 -40.58 23.17
CA ILE A 172 16.50 -41.91 22.54
C ILE A 172 17.35 -42.82 23.42
N THR A 173 16.68 -43.62 24.25
CA THR A 173 17.25 -44.84 24.84
C THR A 173 17.33 -45.93 23.77
N ILE A 174 18.53 -46.44 23.51
CA ILE A 174 18.80 -47.75 22.88
C ILE A 174 19.94 -48.43 23.62
#